data_AF-A0A7J3I9R0-F1
#
_entry.id   AF-A0A7J3I9R0-F1
#
_cell.length_a   1.000
_cell.length_b   1.000
_cell.length_c   1.000
_cell.angle_alpha   90.00
_cell.angle_beta   90.00
_cell.angle_gamma   90.00
#
_symmetry.space_group_name_H-M   'P 1'
#
loop_
_entity.id
_entity.type
_entity.pdbx_description
1 polymer ?
#
loop_
_entity_poly.entity_id
_entity_poly.type
_entity_poly.pdbx_seq_one_letter_code
_entity_poly.pdbx_strand_id
1 'polypeptide(L)'
;MNAVRNIIYEGASRVSPGLLEALNLVCTTNTGRDCIDLLFNGPETLRRILLGFIGNAIAVRIVIKTIFLKPIERHFNTDSEALATLFFEDIEMFKEFINSIIQPLSLQAY
;
A
#
# COMPACT_ATOMS: atom_id res chain seq x y z
N MET A 1 6.39 1.03 13.39
CA MET A 1 5.35 1.33 12.37
C MET A 1 5.67 2.53 11.47
N ASN A 2 6.46 3.53 11.91
CA ASN A 2 6.73 4.74 11.12
C ASN A 2 7.70 4.55 9.93
N ALA A 3 8.68 3.64 9.99
CA ALA A 3 9.73 3.52 8.97
C ALA A 3 9.20 3.05 7.59
N VAL A 4 8.41 1.97 7.55
CA VAL A 4 7.84 1.45 6.28
C VAL A 4 6.85 2.45 5.68
N ARG A 5 6.06 3.12 6.52
CA ARG A 5 5.15 4.19 6.09
C ARG A 5 5.90 5.32 5.39
N ASN A 6 7.03 5.76 5.95
CA ASN A 6 7.87 6.80 5.37
C ASN A 6 8.51 6.35 4.05
N ILE A 7 8.98 5.11 3.97
CA ILE A 7 9.51 4.53 2.72
C ILE A 7 8.47 4.61 1.60
N ILE A 8 7.23 4.19 1.88
CA ILE A 8 6.15 4.25 0.90
C ILE A 8 5.83 5.69 0.55
N TYR A 9 5.70 6.57 1.54
CA TYR A 9 5.37 7.97 1.33
C TYR A 9 6.42 8.69 0.47
N GLU A 10 7.71 8.54 0.78
CA GLU A 10 8.81 9.13 0.02
C GLU A 10 8.90 8.54 -1.39
N GLY A 11 8.73 7.22 -1.52
CA GLY A 11 8.74 6.54 -2.80
C GLY A 11 7.58 6.97 -3.71
N ALA A 12 6.36 7.00 -3.17
CA ALA A 12 5.16 7.44 -3.86
C ALA A 12 5.24 8.93 -4.26
N SER A 13 5.71 9.79 -3.35
CA SER A 13 5.88 11.23 -3.60
C SER A 13 6.90 11.53 -4.70
N ARG A 14 7.91 10.66 -4.89
CA ARG A 14 8.87 10.78 -6.01
C ARG A 14 8.28 10.36 -7.36
N VAL A 15 7.36 9.40 -7.35
CA VAL A 15 6.75 8.90 -8.60
C VAL A 15 5.65 9.84 -9.08
N SER A 16 4.72 10.18 -8.19
CA SER A 16 3.61 11.09 -8.52
C SER A 16 3.00 11.64 -7.23
N PRO A 17 3.47 12.82 -6.75
CA PRO A 17 3.00 13.39 -5.49
C PRO A 17 1.50 13.73 -5.55
N GLY A 18 1.03 14.31 -6.66
CA GLY A 18 -0.38 14.63 -6.85
C GLY A 18 -1.30 13.41 -6.87
N LEU A 19 -0.84 12.27 -7.38
CA LEU A 19 -1.62 11.03 -7.33
C LEU A 19 -1.73 10.50 -5.91
N LEU A 20 -0.64 10.50 -5.13
CA LEU A 20 -0.69 10.06 -3.73
C LEU A 20 -1.64 10.93 -2.90
N GLU A 21 -1.61 12.25 -3.06
CA GLU A 21 -2.53 13.17 -2.39
C GLU A 21 -3.98 12.91 -2.78
N ALA A 22 -4.27 12.75 -4.07
CA ALA A 22 -5.61 12.44 -4.55
C ALA A 22 -6.14 11.12 -3.97
N LEU A 23 -5.30 10.08 -3.97
CA LEU A 23 -5.65 8.79 -3.37
C LEU A 23 -5.91 8.94 -1.87
N ASN A 24 -5.02 9.60 -1.13
CA ASN A 24 -5.18 9.83 0.30
C ASN A 24 -6.44 10.62 0.63
N LEU A 25 -6.81 11.61 -0.20
CA LEU A 25 -8.07 12.34 -0.05
C LEU A 25 -9.27 11.40 -0.20
N VAL A 26 -9.25 10.52 -1.19
CA VAL A 26 -10.31 9.52 -1.41
C VAL A 26 -10.41 8.55 -0.23
N CYS A 27 -9.29 7.99 0.23
CA CYS A 27 -9.27 7.08 1.38
C CYS A 27 -9.76 7.77 2.66
N THR A 28 -9.31 9.00 2.91
CA THR A 28 -9.67 9.77 4.11
C THR A 28 -11.14 10.16 4.10
N THR A 29 -11.67 10.59 2.95
CA THR A 29 -13.11 10.93 2.80
C THR A 29 -14.01 9.72 3.06
N ASN A 30 -13.56 8.51 2.71
CA ASN A 30 -14.34 7.29 2.90
C ASN A 30 -14.19 6.64 4.30
N THR A 31 -13.08 6.88 5.00
CA THR A 31 -12.73 6.07 6.20
C THR A 31 -12.14 6.85 7.37
N GLY A 32 -11.82 8.12 7.19
CA GLY A 32 -11.02 8.91 8.13
C GLY A 32 -9.53 8.51 8.20
N ARG A 33 -9.07 7.59 7.33
CA ARG A 33 -7.70 7.09 7.29
C ARG A 33 -7.10 7.26 5.89
N ASP A 34 -5.80 7.56 5.83
CA ASP A 34 -5.09 7.64 4.55
C ASP A 34 -4.86 6.26 3.92
N CYS A 35 -4.50 6.22 2.63
CA CYS A 35 -4.40 4.96 1.91
C CYS A 35 -3.23 4.10 2.37
N ILE A 36 -2.15 4.70 2.89
CA ILE A 36 -1.01 3.94 3.41
C ILE A 36 -1.42 3.25 4.70
N ASP A 37 -2.19 3.91 5.57
CA ASP A 37 -2.76 3.27 6.76
C ASP A 37 -3.66 2.09 6.39
N LEU A 38 -4.55 2.26 5.41
CA LEU A 38 -5.43 1.20 4.96
C LEU A 38 -4.65 0.04 4.30
N LEU A 39 -3.53 0.30 3.63
CA LEU A 39 -2.67 -0.76 3.08
C LEU A 39 -2.23 -1.75 4.16
N PHE A 40 -1.94 -1.24 5.36
CA PHE A 40 -1.46 -2.04 6.49
C PHE A 40 -2.60 -2.59 7.36
N ASN A 41 -3.57 -1.73 7.67
CA ASN A 41 -4.57 -2.00 8.71
C ASN A 41 -5.95 -2.39 8.16
N GLY A 42 -6.14 -2.36 6.84
CA GLY A 42 -7.42 -2.70 6.21
C GLY A 42 -7.33 -2.82 4.69
N PRO A 43 -6.50 -3.73 4.15
CA PRO A 43 -6.21 -3.78 2.72
C PRO A 43 -7.44 -4.17 1.87
N GLU A 44 -8.44 -4.92 2.40
CA GLU A 44 -9.72 -5.08 1.69
C GLU A 44 -10.44 -3.75 1.50
N THR A 45 -10.42 -2.90 2.53
CA THR A 45 -11.10 -1.61 2.50
C THR A 45 -10.41 -0.70 1.49
N LEU A 46 -9.07 -0.69 1.47
CA LEU A 46 -8.30 -0.01 0.43
C LEU A 46 -8.69 -0.50 -0.96
N ARG A 47 -8.67 -1.83 -1.18
CA ARG A 47 -9.02 -2.44 -2.48
C ARG A 47 -10.40 -2.02 -2.95
N ARG A 48 -11.39 -2.09 -2.08
CA ARG A 48 -12.78 -1.70 -2.38
C ARG A 48 -12.89 -0.23 -2.76
N ILE A 49 -12.23 0.66 -2.00
CA ILE A 49 -12.24 2.11 -2.27
C ILE A 49 -11.60 2.41 -3.63
N LEU A 50 -10.43 1.83 -3.90
CA LEU A 50 -9.72 2.07 -5.15
C LEU A 50 -10.49 1.52 -6.36
N LEU A 51 -11.11 0.34 -6.23
CA LEU A 51 -11.98 -0.20 -7.26
C LEU A 51 -13.20 0.70 -7.52
N GLY A 52 -13.81 1.26 -6.46
CA GLY A 52 -14.93 2.20 -6.60
C GLY A 52 -14.51 3.54 -7.22
N PHE A 53 -13.34 4.05 -6.88
CA PHE A 53 -12.84 5.34 -7.38
C PHE A 53 -12.30 5.27 -8.82
N ILE A 54 -11.51 4.24 -9.12
CA ILE A 54 -10.84 4.09 -10.42
C ILE A 54 -11.73 3.33 -11.42
N GLY A 55 -12.61 2.44 -10.94
CA GLY A 55 -13.55 1.69 -11.77
C GLY A 55 -12.93 0.56 -12.61
N ASN A 56 -11.61 0.33 -12.52
CA ASN A 56 -10.91 -0.66 -13.32
C ASN A 56 -9.86 -1.43 -12.49
N ALA A 57 -10.02 -2.75 -12.37
CA ALA A 57 -9.14 -3.59 -11.56
C ALA A 57 -7.68 -3.60 -12.03
N ILE A 58 -7.44 -3.57 -13.35
CA ILE A 58 -6.08 -3.52 -13.92
C ILE A 58 -5.42 -2.20 -13.55
N ALA A 59 -6.13 -1.09 -13.67
CA ALA A 59 -5.63 0.23 -13.28
C ALA A 59 -5.34 0.30 -11.76
N VAL A 60 -6.22 -0.25 -10.91
CA VAL A 60 -5.96 -0.35 -9.47
C VAL A 60 -4.73 -1.20 -9.18
N ARG A 61 -4.54 -2.33 -9.88
CA ARG A 61 -3.33 -3.16 -9.74
C ARG A 61 -2.06 -2.39 -10.08
N ILE A 62 -2.09 -1.59 -11.16
CA ILE A 62 -0.97 -0.74 -11.56
C ILE A 62 -0.69 0.32 -10.49
N VAL A 63 -1.72 0.98 -9.94
CA VAL A 63 -1.58 1.98 -8.88
C VAL A 63 -1.02 1.37 -7.61
N ILE A 64 -1.58 0.26 -7.13
CA ILE A 64 -1.11 -0.48 -5.95
C ILE A 64 0.36 -0.86 -6.12
N LYS A 65 0.71 -1.49 -7.25
CA LYS A 65 2.08 -1.88 -7.54
C LYS A 65 3.03 -0.67 -7.55
N THR A 66 2.67 0.37 -8.30
CA THR A 66 3.61 1.46 -8.61
C THR A 66 3.78 2.44 -7.47
N ILE A 67 2.69 2.78 -6.79
CA ILE A 67 2.68 3.80 -5.74
C ILE A 67 3.01 3.20 -4.39
N PHE A 68 2.50 2.02 -4.07
CA PHE A 68 2.61 1.46 -2.71
C PHE A 68 3.65 0.35 -2.60
N LEU A 69 3.69 -0.59 -3.55
CA LEU A 69 4.52 -1.80 -3.42
C LEU A 69 5.93 -1.66 -3.99
N LYS A 70 6.15 -0.90 -5.07
CA LYS A 70 7.49 -0.64 -5.62
C LYS A 70 8.45 0.01 -4.62
N PRO A 71 8.03 0.97 -3.77
CA PRO A 71 8.88 1.48 -2.69
C PRO A 71 9.32 0.40 -1.70
N ILE A 72 8.42 -0.56 -1.39
CA ILE A 72 8.71 -1.71 -0.51
C ILE A 72 9.71 -2.65 -1.20
N GLU A 73 9.47 -3.01 -2.47
CA GLU A 73 10.37 -3.83 -3.29
C GLU A 73 11.80 -3.31 -3.25
N ARG A 74 11.99 -2.01 -3.45
CA ARG A 74 13.33 -1.39 -3.45
C ARG A 74 14.06 -1.48 -2.12
N HIS A 75 13.33 -1.51 -1.00
CA HIS A 75 13.94 -1.51 0.34
C HIS A 75 14.09 -2.91 0.92
N PHE A 76 13.16 -3.81 0.64
CA PHE A 76 13.09 -5.13 1.25
C PHE A 76 13.41 -6.27 0.27
N ASN A 77 13.78 -5.94 -0.98
CA ASN A 77 14.09 -6.90 -2.05
C ASN A 77 12.94 -7.92 -2.29
N THR A 78 11.71 -7.39 -2.38
CA THR A 78 10.48 -8.16 -2.55
C THR A 78 9.95 -8.04 -3.97
N ASP A 79 9.08 -8.95 -4.42
CA ASP A 79 8.47 -8.86 -5.76
C ASP A 79 7.13 -8.08 -5.71
N SER A 80 7.12 -6.82 -6.17
CA SER A 80 5.90 -6.01 -6.18
C SER A 80 4.80 -6.54 -7.10
N GLU A 81 5.12 -7.34 -8.12
CA GLU A 81 4.12 -7.98 -8.98
C GLU A 81 3.42 -9.12 -8.24
N ALA A 82 4.19 -9.98 -7.56
CA ALA A 82 3.64 -11.03 -6.73
C ALA A 82 2.75 -10.46 -5.61
N LEU A 83 3.18 -9.38 -4.96
CA LEU A 83 2.40 -8.71 -3.92
C LEU A 83 1.12 -8.05 -4.45
N ALA A 84 1.18 -7.48 -5.66
CA ALA A 84 -0.02 -6.96 -6.30
C ALA A 84 -1.00 -8.09 -6.65
N THR A 85 -0.51 -9.26 -7.06
CA THR A 85 -1.34 -10.46 -7.25
C THR A 85 -2.02 -10.86 -5.92
N LEU A 86 -1.27 -11.00 -4.83
CA LEU A 86 -1.84 -11.34 -3.52
C LEU A 86 -2.88 -10.32 -3.07
N PHE A 87 -2.61 -9.02 -3.23
CA PHE A 87 -3.59 -7.98 -2.88
C PHE A 87 -4.95 -8.16 -3.57
N PHE A 88 -4.98 -8.72 -4.79
CA PHE A 88 -6.23 -8.96 -5.53
C PHE A 88 -6.81 -10.35 -5.31
N GLU A 89 -5.96 -11.37 -5.24
CA GLU A 89 -6.37 -12.78 -5.32
C GLU A 89 -6.43 -13.45 -3.94
N ASP A 90 -5.55 -13.07 -3.01
CA ASP A 90 -5.45 -13.64 -1.67
C ASP A 90 -5.06 -12.56 -0.64
N ILE A 91 -6.07 -11.85 -0.13
CA ILE A 91 -5.85 -10.72 0.77
C ILE A 91 -5.32 -11.15 2.13
N GLU A 92 -5.58 -12.39 2.57
CA GLU A 92 -5.08 -12.89 3.84
C GLU A 92 -3.57 -13.12 3.76
N MET A 93 -3.10 -13.78 2.68
CA MET A 93 -1.66 -13.94 2.44
C MET A 93 -0.97 -12.58 2.24
N PHE A 94 -1.63 -11.60 1.62
CA PHE A 94 -1.12 -10.23 1.53
C PHE A 94 -0.92 -9.60 2.92
N LYS A 95 -1.89 -9.74 3.83
CA LYS A 95 -1.77 -9.22 5.21
C LYS A 95 -0.63 -9.88 5.97
N GLU A 96 -0.50 -11.20 5.87
CA GLU A 96 0.59 -11.96 6.51
C GLU A 96 1.95 -11.44 6.06
N PHE A 97 2.13 -11.29 4.74
CA PHE A 97 3.36 -10.76 4.17
C PHE A 97 3.65 -9.35 4.65
N ILE A 98 2.68 -8.45 4.57
CA ILE A 98 2.83 -7.06 4.99
C ILE A 98 3.19 -6.97 6.48
N ASN A 99 2.55 -7.77 7.33
CA ASN A 99 2.87 -7.84 8.76
C ASN A 99 4.30 -8.34 9.01
N SER A 100 4.79 -9.30 8.21
CA SER A 100 6.17 -9.80 8.30
C SER A 100 7.23 -8.74 7.97
N ILE A 101 6.89 -7.70 7.20
CA ILE A 101 7.80 -6.57 6.93
C ILE A 101 7.77 -5.55 8.06
N ILE A 102 6.61 -5.38 8.73
CA ILE A 102 6.44 -4.39 9.79
C ILE A 102 7.06 -4.86 11.12
N GLN A 103 6.91 -6.14 11.47
CA GLN A 103 7.31 -6.69 12.78
C GLN A 103 8.82 -6.70 13.08
N PRO A 104 9.74 -6.98 12.12
CA PRO A 104 11.17 -6.94 12.37
C PRO A 104 11.66 -5.53 12.75
N LEU A 105 10.98 -4.49 12.28
CA LEU A 105 11.34 -3.09 12.51
C LEU A 105 10.83 -2.53 13.84
N SER A 106 9.95 -3.25 14.57
CA SER A 106 9.58 -2.88 15.94
C SER A 106 10.57 -3.39 16.99
N LEU A 107 11.47 -4.31 16.62
CA LEU A 107 12.46 -4.89 17.53
C LEU A 107 13.83 -4.19 17.48
N GLN A 108 14.08 -3.32 16.50
CA GLN A 108 15.33 -2.54 16.40
C GLN A 108 15.23 -1.13 17.01
N ALA A 109 14.11 -0.81 17.66
CA ALA A 109 13.85 0.49 18.29
C ALA A 109 14.00 0.46 19.83
N TYR A 110 14.63 -0.58 20.38
CA TYR A 110 14.97 -0.73 21.81
C TYR A 110 16.47 -0.92 21.99
#